data_AF-A0A2M8GLW2-F1
#
_entry.id   AF-A0A2M8GLW2-F1
#
_cell.length_a   1.000
_cell.length_b   1.000
_cell.length_c   1.000
_cell.angle_alpha   90.00
_cell.angle_beta   90.00
_cell.angle_gamma   90.00
#
_symmetry.space_group_name_H-M   'P 1'
#
loop_
_entity.id
_entity.type
_entity.pdbx_description
1 polymer ?
#
loop_
_entity_poly.entity_id
_entity_poly.type
_entity_poly.pdbx_seq_one_letter_code
_entity_poly.pdbx_strand_id
1 'polypeptide(L)'
;MKKRNQKALIQYLFIVVLRIGVPLLIFYYPIFSALVVTFLDIIDADFASNRVLSLKEYERYDKILDLWWYTMAIVYSVFYLKPYFVFLLFLYLYRLAGDIIFFIKNDRRLLFFFQNFFENAFFVVFFGSLVNGLRFIISGSNLYLTLIIAFMLKIFQEWLVHWKQFTFKKNRLWLKD
;
A
#
# COMPACT_ATOMS: atom_id res chain seq x y z
N MET A 1 22.94 20.06 -14.24
CA MET A 1 22.39 18.71 -14.01
C MET A 1 23.17 18.05 -12.88
N LYS A 2 22.55 17.85 -11.71
CA LYS A 2 23.18 17.23 -10.53
C LYS A 2 23.59 15.80 -10.90
N LYS A 3 24.85 15.40 -10.66
CA LYS A 3 25.30 13.99 -10.78
C LYS A 3 24.33 13.14 -9.94
N ARG A 4 23.40 12.43 -10.61
CA ARG A 4 22.53 11.46 -9.96
C ARG A 4 23.43 10.43 -9.29
N ASN A 5 23.20 10.18 -8.00
CA ASN A 5 24.02 9.24 -7.24
C ASN A 5 23.80 7.83 -7.80
N GLN A 6 24.69 7.38 -8.67
CA GLN A 6 24.56 6.14 -9.44
C GLN A 6 24.31 4.92 -8.53
N LYS A 7 24.92 4.91 -7.34
CA LYS A 7 24.68 3.88 -6.31
C LYS A 7 23.23 3.87 -5.82
N ALA A 8 22.66 5.05 -5.55
CA ALA A 8 21.27 5.18 -5.12
C ALA A 8 20.28 4.77 -6.23
N LEU A 9 20.62 5.05 -7.49
CA LEU A 9 19.81 4.63 -8.63
C LEU A 9 19.78 3.09 -8.76
N ILE A 10 20.94 2.43 -8.64
CA ILE A 10 21.03 0.96 -8.70
C ILE A 10 20.21 0.33 -7.55
N GLN A 11 20.33 0.87 -6.34
CA GLN A 11 19.56 0.41 -5.18
C GLN A 11 18.05 0.56 -5.40
N TYR A 12 17.61 1.71 -5.91
CA TYR A 12 16.20 1.94 -6.21
C TYR A 12 15.69 0.97 -7.29
N LEU A 13 16.42 0.79 -8.39
CA LEU A 13 16.04 -0.15 -9.44
C LEU A 13 15.97 -1.60 -8.93
N PHE A 14 16.91 -1.98 -8.06
CA PHE A 14 16.88 -3.28 -7.40
C PHE A 14 15.61 -3.47 -6.55
N ILE A 15 15.24 -2.46 -5.75
CA ILE A 15 13.99 -2.49 -4.97
C ILE A 15 12.77 -2.58 -5.89
N VAL A 16 12.73 -1.82 -7.00
CA VAL A 16 11.64 -1.88 -7.98
C VAL A 16 11.49 -3.29 -8.58
N VAL A 17 12.61 -3.92 -8.96
CA VAL A 17 12.59 -5.30 -9.47
C VAL A 17 12.03 -6.26 -8.42
N LEU A 18 12.42 -6.09 -7.15
CA LEU A 18 11.85 -6.89 -6.05
C LEU A 18 10.35 -6.59 -5.85
N ARG A 19 9.91 -5.33 -5.88
CA ARG A 19 8.49 -4.94 -5.77
C ARG A 19 7.65 -5.49 -6.93
N ILE A 20 8.24 -5.80 -8.08
CA ILE A 20 7.56 -6.49 -9.18
C ILE A 20 7.58 -8.01 -9.00
N GLY A 21 8.74 -8.58 -8.68
CA GLY A 21 8.93 -10.03 -8.61
C GLY A 21 8.31 -10.69 -7.37
N VAL A 22 8.43 -10.07 -6.19
CA VAL A 22 7.96 -10.65 -4.92
C VAL A 22 6.45 -10.87 -4.90
N PRO A 23 5.58 -9.94 -5.36
CA PRO A 23 4.14 -10.19 -5.45
C PRO A 23 3.73 -11.49 -6.15
N LEU A 24 4.50 -11.93 -7.15
CA LEU A 24 4.23 -13.19 -7.86
C LEU A 24 4.47 -14.42 -6.99
N LEU A 25 5.30 -14.31 -5.94
CA LEU A 25 5.53 -15.39 -4.99
C LEU A 25 4.32 -15.66 -4.11
N ILE A 26 3.29 -14.81 -4.11
CA ILE A 26 2.08 -15.03 -3.32
C ILE A 26 1.40 -16.37 -3.62
N PHE A 27 1.54 -16.88 -4.84
CA PHE A 27 0.95 -18.16 -5.26
C PHE A 27 1.73 -19.39 -4.78
N TYR A 28 3.00 -19.24 -4.40
CA TYR A 28 3.87 -20.34 -3.97
C TYR A 28 4.25 -20.25 -2.48
N TYR A 29 4.61 -19.06 -2.04
CA TYR A 29 5.00 -18.73 -0.67
C TYR A 29 4.18 -17.52 -0.17
N PRO A 30 2.86 -17.70 0.05
CA PRO A 30 1.92 -16.60 0.30
C PRO A 30 2.36 -15.69 1.45
N ILE A 31 2.63 -16.28 2.63
CA ILE A 31 2.98 -15.51 3.83
C ILE A 31 4.32 -14.78 3.62
N PHE A 32 5.31 -15.46 3.05
CA PHE A 32 6.62 -14.85 2.77
C PHE A 32 6.47 -13.66 1.81
N SER A 33 5.72 -13.83 0.73
CA SER A 33 5.43 -12.75 -0.23
C SER A 33 4.78 -11.55 0.44
N ALA A 34 3.73 -11.76 1.23
CA ALA A 34 3.00 -10.69 1.91
C ALA A 34 3.91 -9.88 2.84
N LEU A 35 4.72 -10.57 3.64
CA LEU A 35 5.66 -9.93 4.57
C LEU A 35 6.75 -9.15 3.83
N VAL A 36 7.36 -9.75 2.80
CA VAL A 36 8.44 -9.11 2.04
C VAL A 36 7.95 -7.91 1.24
N VAL A 37 6.76 -7.97 0.62
CA VAL A 37 6.19 -6.80 -0.09
C VAL A 37 5.97 -5.63 0.88
N THR A 38 5.39 -5.91 2.05
CA THR A 38 5.16 -4.89 3.08
C THR A 38 6.47 -4.27 3.57
N PHE A 39 7.51 -5.09 3.73
CA PHE A 39 8.83 -4.63 4.14
C PHE A 39 9.53 -3.78 3.07
N LEU A 40 9.43 -4.18 1.79
CA LEU A 40 9.99 -3.43 0.67
C LEU A 40 9.33 -2.06 0.54
N ASP A 41 8.03 -1.95 0.80
CA ASP A 41 7.29 -0.69 0.77
C ASP A 41 7.82 0.32 1.79
N ILE A 42 8.08 -0.14 3.03
CA ILE A 42 8.65 0.70 4.09
C ILE A 42 10.03 1.22 3.70
N ILE A 43 10.87 0.38 3.10
CA ILE A 43 12.25 0.73 2.74
C ILE A 43 12.28 1.66 1.53
N ASP A 44 11.41 1.48 0.54
CA ASP A 44 11.53 2.21 -0.72
C ASP A 44 11.41 3.74 -0.54
N ALA A 45 10.62 4.18 0.43
CA ALA A 45 10.37 5.59 0.74
C ALA A 45 11.64 6.32 1.17
N ASP A 46 12.47 5.63 1.95
CA ASP A 46 13.73 6.14 2.48
C ASP A 46 14.83 6.24 1.41
N PHE A 47 14.80 5.37 0.39
CA PHE A 47 15.82 5.32 -0.65
C PHE A 47 15.48 6.15 -1.89
N ALA A 48 14.19 6.22 -2.26
CA ALA A 48 13.75 6.85 -3.48
C ALA A 48 13.57 8.38 -3.34
N SER A 49 12.93 8.82 -2.26
CA SER A 49 12.54 10.23 -2.10
C SER A 49 13.78 11.12 -1.90
N ASN A 50 13.89 12.19 -2.70
CA ASN A 50 14.96 13.20 -2.66
C ASN A 50 16.39 12.75 -3.07
N ARG A 51 16.64 11.46 -3.31
CA ARG A 51 17.96 10.94 -3.73
C ARG A 51 18.04 10.59 -5.22
N VAL A 52 16.95 10.09 -5.80
CA VAL A 52 16.92 9.57 -7.18
C VAL A 52 15.82 10.25 -8.01
N LEU A 53 14.63 10.38 -7.43
CA LEU A 53 13.43 10.94 -8.04
C LEU A 53 12.98 12.19 -7.28
N SER A 54 12.28 13.09 -7.98
CA SER A 54 11.47 14.09 -7.30
C SER A 54 10.34 13.42 -6.50
N LEU A 55 9.86 14.07 -5.45
CA LEU A 55 8.76 13.53 -4.64
C LEU A 55 7.54 13.13 -5.49
N LYS A 56 7.20 13.97 -6.48
CA LYS A 56 6.07 13.75 -7.38
C LYS A 56 6.27 12.56 -8.32
N GLU A 57 7.49 12.36 -8.81
CA GLU A 57 7.80 11.17 -9.63
C GLU A 57 7.74 9.90 -8.79
N TYR A 58 8.37 9.91 -7.62
CA TYR A 58 8.33 8.78 -6.69
C TYR A 58 6.90 8.40 -6.32
N GLU A 59 6.05 9.36 -5.93
CA GLU A 59 4.64 9.11 -5.60
C GLU A 59 3.87 8.43 -6.74
N ARG A 60 4.17 8.76 -8.01
CA ARG A 60 3.54 8.11 -9.16
C ARG A 60 4.02 6.67 -9.34
N TYR A 61 5.34 6.43 -9.25
CA TYR A 61 5.89 5.08 -9.40
C TYR A 61 5.44 4.17 -8.25
N ASP A 62 5.46 4.67 -7.02
CA ASP A 62 4.98 4.00 -5.83
C ASP A 62 3.54 3.48 -6.03
N LYS A 63 2.62 4.36 -6.47
CA LYS A 63 1.22 3.97 -6.72
C LYS A 63 1.05 2.91 -7.80
N ILE A 64 1.91 2.89 -8.82
CA ILE A 64 1.90 1.84 -9.85
C ILE A 64 2.33 0.50 -9.24
N LEU A 65 3.38 0.51 -8.41
CA LEU A 65 3.88 -0.70 -7.73
C LEU A 65 2.88 -1.22 -6.68
N ASP A 66 2.22 -0.33 -5.96
CA ASP A 66 1.10 -0.65 -5.07
C ASP A 66 -0.03 -1.33 -5.83
N LEU A 67 -0.45 -0.75 -6.96
CA LEU A 67 -1.51 -1.30 -7.79
C LEU A 67 -1.14 -2.69 -8.32
N TRP A 68 0.13 -2.89 -8.67
CA TRP A 68 0.64 -4.20 -9.06
C TRP A 68 0.47 -5.23 -7.94
N TRP A 69 0.88 -4.90 -6.72
CA TRP A 69 0.66 -5.76 -5.55
C TRP A 69 -0.82 -6.05 -5.32
N TYR A 70 -1.68 -5.03 -5.35
CA TYR A 70 -3.12 -5.21 -5.14
C TYR A 70 -3.75 -6.10 -6.22
N THR A 71 -3.27 -5.98 -7.46
CA THR A 71 -3.71 -6.82 -8.56
C THR A 71 -3.32 -8.28 -8.34
N MET A 72 -2.11 -8.55 -7.85
CA MET A 72 -1.72 -9.93 -7.50
C MET A 72 -2.54 -10.47 -6.32
N ALA A 73 -2.81 -9.63 -5.31
CA ALA A 73 -3.63 -10.00 -4.16
C ALA A 73 -5.09 -10.33 -4.54
N ILE A 74 -5.72 -9.56 -5.44
CA ILE A 74 -7.08 -9.88 -5.90
C ILE A 74 -7.11 -11.13 -6.78
N VAL A 75 -6.10 -11.35 -7.62
CA VAL A 75 -5.97 -12.59 -8.41
C VAL A 75 -5.80 -13.79 -7.48
N TYR A 76 -4.94 -13.69 -6.45
CA TYR A 76 -4.84 -14.72 -5.42
C TYR A 76 -6.18 -15.00 -4.75
N SER A 77 -6.96 -13.96 -4.48
CA SER A 77 -8.25 -14.08 -3.80
C SER A 77 -9.30 -14.86 -4.62
N VAL A 78 -9.24 -14.81 -5.96
CA VAL A 78 -10.10 -15.61 -6.85
C VAL A 78 -9.92 -17.11 -6.60
N PHE A 79 -8.69 -17.55 -6.39
CA PHE A 79 -8.36 -18.96 -6.25
C PHE A 79 -8.49 -19.45 -4.81
N TYR A 80 -8.01 -18.66 -3.85
CA TYR A 80 -7.77 -19.12 -2.47
C TYR A 80 -8.68 -18.47 -1.42
N LEU A 81 -9.34 -17.34 -1.71
CA LEU A 81 -10.19 -16.61 -0.77
C LEU A 81 -11.63 -16.42 -1.29
N LYS A 82 -12.16 -17.42 -1.99
CA LYS A 82 -13.47 -17.39 -2.67
C LYS A 82 -14.62 -16.80 -1.84
N PRO A 83 -14.81 -17.13 -0.55
CA PRO A 83 -15.91 -16.58 0.24
C PRO A 83 -15.86 -15.06 0.41
N TYR A 84 -14.66 -14.48 0.30
CA TYR A 84 -14.41 -13.05 0.52
C TYR A 84 -14.16 -12.29 -0.79
N PHE A 85 -14.11 -12.98 -1.92
CA PHE A 85 -13.70 -12.41 -3.20
C PHE A 85 -14.54 -11.21 -3.61
N VAL A 86 -15.87 -11.29 -3.54
CA VAL A 86 -16.76 -10.18 -3.96
C VAL A 86 -16.50 -8.92 -3.12
N PHE A 87 -16.33 -9.09 -1.80
CA PHE A 87 -16.02 -8.01 -0.89
C PHE A 87 -14.65 -7.39 -1.19
N LEU A 88 -13.63 -8.22 -1.37
CA LEU A 88 -12.28 -7.77 -1.73
C LEU A 88 -12.26 -7.09 -3.11
N LEU A 89 -13.02 -7.59 -4.08
CA LEU A 89 -13.15 -7.00 -5.40
C LEU A 89 -13.77 -5.61 -5.33
N PHE A 90 -14.81 -5.43 -4.53
CA PHE A 90 -15.41 -4.11 -4.31
C PHE A 90 -14.38 -3.11 -3.76
N LEU A 91 -13.61 -3.49 -2.74
CA LEU A 91 -12.58 -2.62 -2.16
C LEU A 91 -11.42 -2.36 -3.13
N TYR A 92 -11.04 -3.37 -3.93
CA TYR A 92 -10.03 -3.22 -4.98
C TYR A 92 -10.48 -2.20 -6.03
N LEU A 93 -11.70 -2.32 -6.55
CA LEU A 93 -12.26 -1.39 -7.53
C LEU A 93 -12.38 0.02 -6.96
N TYR A 94 -12.78 0.14 -5.69
CA TYR A 94 -12.80 1.41 -4.98
C TYR A 94 -11.40 2.06 -4.92
N ARG A 95 -10.37 1.28 -4.56
CA ARG A 95 -8.99 1.76 -4.50
C ARG A 95 -8.46 2.14 -5.89
N LEU A 96 -8.72 1.31 -6.90
CA LEU A 96 -8.35 1.53 -8.30
C LEU A 96 -8.96 2.83 -8.83
N ALA A 97 -10.23 3.10 -8.55
CA ALA A 97 -10.87 4.36 -8.92
C ALA A 97 -10.13 5.57 -8.32
N GLY A 98 -9.72 5.47 -7.05
CA GLY A 98 -8.88 6.47 -6.40
C GLY A 98 -7.53 6.69 -7.07
N ASP A 99 -6.84 5.62 -7.46
CA ASP A 99 -5.57 5.71 -8.17
C ASP A 99 -5.73 6.35 -9.55
N ILE A 100 -6.77 5.97 -10.31
CA ILE A 100 -7.07 6.58 -11.61
C ILE A 100 -7.32 8.08 -11.47
N ILE A 101 -8.13 8.49 -10.49
CA ILE A 101 -8.40 9.90 -10.21
C ILE A 101 -7.10 10.63 -9.83
N PHE A 102 -6.25 10.02 -9.01
CA PHE A 102 -4.95 10.56 -8.65
C PHE A 102 -4.04 10.73 -9.89
N PHE A 103 -3.98 9.77 -10.80
CA PHE A 103 -3.16 9.91 -12.02
C PHE A 103 -3.64 11.03 -12.94
N ILE A 104 -4.95 11.26 -13.02
CA ILE A 104 -5.54 12.33 -13.83
C ILE A 104 -5.33 13.71 -13.18
N LYS A 105 -5.64 13.83 -11.88
CA LYS A 105 -5.66 15.12 -11.17
C LYS A 105 -4.31 15.49 -10.56
N ASN A 106 -3.45 14.51 -10.32
CA ASN A 106 -2.17 14.67 -9.62
C ASN A 106 -2.32 15.31 -8.23
N ASP A 107 -3.49 15.14 -7.60
CA ASP A 107 -3.81 15.69 -6.29
C ASP A 107 -3.88 14.56 -5.26
N ARG A 108 -2.87 14.52 -4.40
CA ARG A 108 -2.74 13.54 -3.32
C ARG A 108 -3.85 13.65 -2.27
N ARG A 109 -4.49 14.81 -2.11
CA ARG A 109 -5.56 14.98 -1.11
C ARG A 109 -6.77 14.11 -1.41
N LEU A 110 -6.99 13.77 -2.68
CA LEU A 110 -8.07 12.90 -3.09
C LEU A 110 -7.89 11.47 -2.55
N LEU A 111 -6.63 11.02 -2.36
CA LEU A 111 -6.32 9.70 -1.80
C LEU A 111 -6.73 9.57 -0.32
N PHE A 112 -6.97 10.67 0.40
CA PHE A 112 -7.52 10.62 1.75
C PHE A 112 -8.94 10.03 1.78
N PHE A 113 -9.71 10.26 0.71
CA PHE A 113 -11.01 9.62 0.56
C PHE A 113 -10.82 8.17 0.14
N PHE A 114 -9.97 7.91 -0.85
CA PHE A 114 -9.69 6.56 -1.35
C PHE A 114 -8.59 5.84 -0.57
N GLN A 115 -8.78 5.73 0.76
CA GLN A 115 -7.82 5.03 1.60
C GLN A 115 -7.69 3.57 1.19
N ASN A 116 -6.55 2.97 1.55
CA ASN A 116 -6.25 1.58 1.24
C ASN A 116 -6.98 0.59 2.17
N PHE A 117 -8.31 0.61 2.14
CA PHE A 117 -9.15 -0.38 2.82
C PHE A 117 -8.99 -1.77 2.23
N PHE A 118 -8.71 -1.85 0.93
CA PHE A 118 -8.48 -3.11 0.23
C PHE A 118 -7.36 -3.93 0.86
N GLU A 119 -6.16 -3.38 1.00
CA GLU A 119 -5.01 -4.12 1.52
C GLU A 119 -5.22 -4.56 2.98
N ASN A 120 -5.79 -3.68 3.81
CA ASN A 120 -6.08 -4.01 5.20
C ASN A 120 -7.10 -5.14 5.30
N ALA A 121 -8.18 -5.06 4.52
CA ALA A 121 -9.17 -6.13 4.45
C ALA A 121 -8.53 -7.43 3.94
N PHE A 122 -7.75 -7.35 2.86
CA PHE A 122 -7.02 -8.47 2.30
C PHE A 122 -6.16 -9.15 3.36
N PHE A 123 -5.33 -8.43 4.11
CA PHE A 123 -4.50 -9.03 5.16
C PHE A 123 -5.32 -9.71 6.26
N VAL A 124 -6.43 -9.12 6.70
CA VAL A 124 -7.31 -9.73 7.70
C VAL A 124 -7.82 -11.09 7.22
N VAL A 125 -8.41 -11.16 6.02
CA VAL A 125 -8.93 -12.45 5.52
C VAL A 125 -7.82 -13.41 5.08
N PHE A 126 -6.72 -12.89 4.55
CA PHE A 126 -5.55 -13.67 4.13
C PHE A 126 -4.90 -14.40 5.31
N PHE A 127 -4.51 -13.67 6.35
CA PHE A 127 -3.90 -14.27 7.53
C PHE A 127 -4.90 -15.09 8.34
N GLY A 128 -6.15 -14.66 8.45
CA GLY A 128 -7.21 -15.44 9.09
C GLY A 128 -7.47 -16.78 8.40
N SER A 129 -7.28 -16.86 7.08
CA SER A 129 -7.47 -18.10 6.32
C SER A 129 -6.25 -19.02 6.32
N LEU A 130 -5.03 -18.46 6.37
CA LEU A 130 -3.78 -19.22 6.29
C LEU A 130 -3.19 -19.63 7.64
N VAL A 131 -3.39 -18.84 8.68
CA VAL A 131 -2.81 -19.07 10.00
C VAL A 131 -3.88 -19.63 10.93
N ASN A 132 -3.73 -20.89 11.33
CA ASN A 132 -4.73 -21.59 12.15
C ASN A 132 -5.08 -20.84 13.44
N GLY A 133 -4.09 -20.23 14.10
CA GLY A 133 -4.28 -19.42 15.30
C GLY A 133 -5.05 -18.12 15.09
N LEU A 134 -5.26 -17.68 13.85
CA LEU A 134 -5.95 -16.43 13.50
C LEU A 134 -7.34 -16.65 12.89
N ARG A 135 -7.80 -17.89 12.69
CA ARG A 135 -9.12 -18.18 12.10
C ARG A 135 -10.30 -17.53 12.86
N PHE A 136 -10.14 -17.30 14.15
CA PHE A 136 -11.17 -16.65 14.98
C PHE A 136 -11.47 -15.20 14.54
N ILE A 137 -10.52 -14.50 13.89
CA ILE A 137 -10.72 -13.11 13.46
C ILE A 137 -11.68 -13.02 12.27
N ILE A 138 -11.85 -14.12 11.52
CA ILE A 138 -12.73 -14.20 10.34
C ILE A 138 -14.01 -15.00 10.59
N SER A 139 -14.24 -15.49 11.81
CA SER A 139 -15.39 -16.33 12.13
C SER A 139 -16.63 -15.51 12.48
N GLY A 140 -17.71 -15.65 11.70
CA GLY A 140 -19.02 -15.06 12.00
C GLY A 140 -18.97 -13.54 12.18
N SER A 141 -19.45 -13.04 13.32
CA SER A 141 -19.46 -11.61 13.64
C SER A 141 -18.06 -11.01 13.86
N ASN A 142 -17.06 -11.83 14.20
CA ASN A 142 -15.69 -11.36 14.47
C ASN A 142 -15.04 -10.74 13.23
N LEU A 143 -15.41 -11.19 12.03
CA LEU A 143 -14.92 -10.60 10.79
C LEU A 143 -15.26 -9.11 10.71
N TYR A 144 -16.52 -8.77 10.97
CA TYR A 144 -16.99 -7.39 10.92
C TYR A 144 -16.29 -6.53 11.98
N LEU A 145 -16.18 -7.03 13.21
CA LEU A 145 -15.46 -6.34 14.28
C LEU A 145 -13.98 -6.11 13.93
N THR A 146 -13.30 -7.13 13.42
CA THR A 146 -11.89 -7.04 13.04
C THR A 146 -11.69 -6.03 11.90
N LEU A 147 -12.55 -6.05 10.89
CA LEU A 147 -12.50 -5.08 9.79
C LEU A 147 -12.78 -3.65 10.26
N ILE A 148 -13.76 -3.45 11.13
CA ILE A 148 -14.05 -2.12 11.72
C ILE A 148 -12.83 -1.60 12.46
N ILE A 149 -12.23 -2.42 13.32
CA ILE A 149 -11.03 -2.05 14.08
C ILE A 149 -9.87 -1.74 13.11
N ALA A 150 -9.61 -2.61 12.14
CA ALA A 150 -8.55 -2.41 11.15
C ALA A 150 -8.74 -1.11 10.34
N PHE A 151 -9.96 -0.83 9.91
CA PHE A 151 -10.28 0.39 9.16
C PHE A 151 -10.18 1.64 10.02
N MET A 152 -10.63 1.60 11.28
CA MET A 152 -10.46 2.70 12.22
C MET A 152 -8.98 3.02 12.47
N LEU A 153 -8.17 1.99 12.71
CA LEU A 153 -6.72 2.15 12.86
C LEU A 153 -6.09 2.75 11.60
N LYS A 154 -6.52 2.31 10.42
CA LYS A 154 -6.02 2.85 9.15
C LYS A 154 -6.39 4.32 8.96
N ILE A 155 -7.64 4.68 9.21
CA ILE A 155 -8.11 6.08 9.13
C ILE A 155 -7.32 6.96 10.11
N PHE A 156 -7.10 6.50 11.34
CA PHE A 156 -6.32 7.21 12.33
C PHE A 156 -4.85 7.37 11.89
N GLN A 157 -4.23 6.31 11.35
CA GLN A 157 -2.88 6.37 10.80
C GLN A 157 -2.78 7.40 9.66
N GLU A 158 -3.70 7.37 8.69
CA GLU A 158 -3.73 8.31 7.57
C GLU A 158 -3.91 9.75 8.07
N TRP A 159 -4.79 9.96 9.04
CA TRP A 159 -4.98 11.27 9.67
C TRP A 159 -3.68 11.78 10.30
N LEU A 160 -2.94 10.95 11.04
CA LEU A 160 -1.65 11.32 11.63
C LEU A 160 -0.60 11.68 10.57
N VAL A 161 -0.52 10.91 9.48
CA VAL A 161 0.44 11.17 8.39
C VAL A 161 0.12 12.49 7.69
N HIS A 162 -1.16 12.74 7.39
CA HIS A 162 -1.57 14.00 6.78
C HIS A 162 -1.39 15.20 7.71
N TRP A 163 -1.72 15.06 9.00
CA TRP A 163 -1.47 16.11 10.01
C TRP A 163 0.01 16.49 10.09
N LYS A 164 0.91 15.50 10.07
CA LYS A 164 2.37 15.72 10.03
C LYS A 164 2.78 16.49 8.78
N GLN A 165 2.21 16.19 7.61
CA GLN A 165 2.47 16.94 6.38
C GLN A 165 1.99 18.39 6.45
N PHE A 166 0.80 18.64 7.02
CA PHE A 166 0.31 20.01 7.24
C PHE A 166 1.25 20.79 8.17
N THR A 167 1.71 20.17 9.25
CA THR A 167 2.65 20.79 10.20
C THR A 167 4.00 21.09 9.55
N PHE A 168 4.54 20.16 8.77
CA PHE A 168 5.83 20.35 8.09
C PHE A 168 5.76 21.43 7.00
N LYS A 169 4.68 21.46 6.23
CA LYS A 169 4.45 22.51 5.22
C LYS A 169 4.29 23.88 5.88
N LYS A 170 3.60 23.96 7.03
CA LYS A 170 3.49 25.17 7.84
C LYS A 170 4.87 25.62 8.31
N ASN A 171 5.66 24.76 8.95
CA ASN A 171 7.01 25.13 9.43
C ASN A 171 7.97 25.57 8.31
N ARG A 172 7.85 25.03 7.09
CA ARG A 172 8.66 25.46 5.94
C ARG A 172 8.28 26.85 5.41
N LEU A 173 7.06 27.32 5.67
CA LEU A 173 6.62 28.67 5.32
C LEU A 173 7.12 29.72 6.31
N TRP A 174 7.38 29.35 7.57
CA TRP A 174 7.93 30.22 8.62
C TRP A 174 9.47 30.26 8.68
N LEU A 175 10.15 29.40 7.92
CA LEU A 175 11.62 29.39 7.76
C LEU A 175 12.07 30.10 6.48
N LYS A 176 11.18 30.87 5.86
CA LYS A 176 11.42 31.64 4.65
C LYS A 176 11.51 33.16 4.87
N ASP A 177 11.50 33.58 6.14
CA ASP A 177 11.77 34.96 6.55
C ASP A 177 13.14 35.05 7.23
#